data_AF-A1BGJ3-F1
#
_entry.id   AF-A1BGJ3-F1
#
_cell.length_a   1.000
_cell.length_b   1.000
_cell.length_c   1.000
_cell.angle_alpha   90.00
_cell.angle_beta   90.00
_cell.angle_gamma   90.00
#
_symmetry.space_group_name_H-M   'P 1'
#
loop_
_entity.id
_entity.type
_entity.pdbx_description
1 polymer ?
#
loop_
_entity_poly.entity_id
_entity_poly.type
_entity_poly.pdbx_seq_one_letter_code
_entity_poly.pdbx_strand_id
1 'polypeptide(L)'
;MGIENDLKLIKILWADVEQSIAELNEINSSDPIFGYKSRAYIKALTSWIEGGIYIFKKMLSNAEGGLYKKLPLECQLYLFEYDWKIENGLPKETLKKIATKENLKAYFKVVSLIFDEYQPDLLSKGWNEILFVYQLRDGIMHPKEINDLTIDIESIKRCESGRVWMKKEFFKIRSAISKYYNLV
;
A
#
# COMPACT_ATOMS: atom_id res chain seq x y z
N MET A 1 6.72 -8.79 17.13
CA MET A 1 5.91 -7.55 17.27
C MET A 1 4.45 -7.96 17.15
N GLY A 2 3.63 -7.78 18.19
CA GLY A 2 2.25 -8.27 18.24
C GLY A 2 1.28 -7.48 17.35
N ILE A 3 0.11 -8.06 17.07
CA ILE A 3 -0.95 -7.50 16.22
C ILE A 3 -1.35 -6.07 16.66
N GLU A 4 -1.35 -5.79 17.96
CA GLU A 4 -1.69 -4.46 18.49
C GLU A 4 -0.71 -3.36 18.00
N ASN A 5 0.59 -3.66 17.98
CA ASN A 5 1.60 -2.72 17.48
C ASN A 5 1.44 -2.48 15.98
N ASP A 6 1.09 -3.53 15.21
CA ASP A 6 0.85 -3.40 13.77
C ASP A 6 -0.39 -2.55 13.49
N LEU A 7 -1.47 -2.74 14.25
CA LEU A 7 -2.69 -1.90 14.15
C LEU A 7 -2.40 -0.44 14.54
N LYS A 8 -1.57 -0.21 15.56
CA LYS A 8 -1.13 1.13 15.95
C LYS A 8 -0.32 1.79 14.84
N LEU A 9 0.57 1.05 14.18
CA LEU A 9 1.36 1.55 13.05
C LEU A 9 0.47 1.97 11.88
N ILE A 10 -0.52 1.16 11.47
CA ILE A 10 -1.49 1.56 10.43
C ILE A 10 -2.21 2.85 10.80
N LYS A 11 -2.64 2.99 12.07
CA LYS A 11 -3.34 4.19 12.55
C LYS A 11 -2.47 5.45 12.46
N ILE A 12 -1.20 5.35 12.82
CA ILE A 12 -0.25 6.46 12.72
C ILE A 12 -0.05 6.85 11.25
N LEU A 13 0.24 5.89 10.37
CA LEU A 13 0.41 6.16 8.94
C LEU A 13 -0.84 6.79 8.32
N TRP A 14 -2.03 6.36 8.73
CA TRP A 14 -3.27 6.98 8.30
C TRP A 14 -3.45 8.40 8.83
N ALA A 15 -3.08 8.65 10.09
CA ALA A 15 -3.12 9.99 10.66
C ALA A 15 -2.20 10.97 9.92
N ASP A 16 -1.02 10.54 9.48
CA ASP A 16 -0.11 11.34 8.65
C ASP A 16 -0.76 11.72 7.31
N VAL A 17 -1.51 10.80 6.69
CA VAL A 17 -2.27 11.07 5.47
C VAL A 17 -3.36 12.10 5.72
N GLU A 18 -4.17 11.92 6.78
CA GLU A 18 -5.28 12.83 7.10
C GLU A 18 -4.78 14.22 7.49
N GLN A 19 -3.68 14.32 8.25
CA GLN A 19 -3.08 15.60 8.60
C GLN A 19 -2.53 16.31 7.37
N SER A 20 -1.77 15.60 6.52
CA SER A 20 -1.16 16.22 5.33
C SER A 20 -2.19 16.70 4.32
N ILE A 21 -3.31 16.00 4.14
CA ILE A 21 -4.39 16.48 3.27
C ILE A 21 -5.18 17.63 3.90
N ALA A 22 -5.40 17.62 5.22
CA ALA A 22 -6.06 18.73 5.92
C ALA A 22 -5.26 20.03 5.76
N GLU A 23 -3.95 19.99 6.02
CA GLU A 23 -3.05 21.13 5.84
C GLU A 23 -3.00 21.61 4.37
N LEU A 24 -3.10 20.69 3.41
CA LEU A 24 -3.13 21.04 1.98
C LEU A 24 -4.45 21.70 1.56
N ASN A 25 -5.57 21.33 2.19
CA ASN A 25 -6.89 21.91 1.91
C ASN A 25 -7.07 23.32 2.50
N GLU A 26 -6.22 23.71 3.47
CA GLU A 26 -6.25 25.05 4.07
C GLU A 26 -5.56 26.13 3.21
N ILE A 27 -4.85 25.72 2.16
CA ILE A 27 -4.06 26.62 1.32
C ILE A 27 -4.56 26.65 -0.13
N ASN A 28 -4.33 27.78 -0.80
CA ASN A 28 -4.65 27.92 -2.22
C ASN A 28 -3.55 27.31 -3.09
N SER A 29 -3.90 26.84 -4.30
CA SER A 29 -2.93 26.29 -5.26
C SER A 29 -1.86 27.30 -5.71
N SER A 30 -2.10 28.60 -5.54
CA SER A 30 -1.13 29.67 -5.81
C SER A 30 -0.19 29.97 -4.63
N ASP A 31 -0.40 29.35 -3.46
CA ASP A 31 0.44 29.55 -2.28
C ASP A 31 1.86 28.98 -2.52
N PRO A 32 2.94 29.72 -2.20
CA PRO A 32 4.31 29.22 -2.32
C PRO A 32 4.56 27.86 -1.64
N ILE A 33 3.80 27.54 -0.58
CA ILE A 33 3.96 26.27 0.16
C ILE A 33 3.16 25.11 -0.44
N PHE A 34 2.28 25.36 -1.42
CA PHE A 34 1.40 24.34 -2.02
C PHE A 34 2.17 23.14 -2.56
N GLY A 35 3.25 23.40 -3.32
CA GLY A 35 4.07 22.32 -3.88
C GLY A 35 4.75 21.47 -2.79
N TYR A 36 5.19 22.08 -1.69
CA TYR A 36 5.76 21.36 -0.56
C TYR A 36 4.73 20.46 0.13
N LYS A 37 3.56 21.02 0.47
CA LYS A 37 2.47 20.27 1.14
C LYS A 37 1.92 19.15 0.24
N SER A 38 1.81 19.40 -1.05
CA SER A 38 1.44 18.39 -2.06
C SER A 38 2.39 17.19 -2.07
N ARG A 39 3.71 17.44 -2.11
CA ARG A 39 4.71 16.37 -2.05
C ARG A 39 4.68 15.61 -0.72
N ALA A 40 4.46 16.31 0.40
CA ALA A 40 4.34 15.69 1.71
C ALA A 40 3.13 14.75 1.78
N TYR A 41 1.98 15.19 1.28
CA TYR A 41 0.76 14.38 1.18
C TYR A 41 0.96 13.12 0.33
N ILE A 42 1.55 13.23 -0.86
CA ILE A 42 1.81 12.07 -1.73
C ILE A 42 2.73 11.06 -1.05
N LYS A 43 3.80 11.54 -0.36
CA LYS A 43 4.70 10.67 0.41
C LYS A 43 3.95 9.97 1.54
N ALA A 44 3.17 10.69 2.34
CA ALA A 44 2.35 10.10 3.40
C ALA A 44 1.39 9.04 2.85
N LEU A 45 0.69 9.34 1.75
CA LEU A 45 -0.24 8.44 1.10
C LEU A 45 0.46 7.14 0.67
N THR A 46 1.58 7.23 -0.04
CA THR A 46 2.32 6.02 -0.47
C THR A 46 2.89 5.21 0.70
N SER A 47 3.39 5.88 1.75
CA SER A 47 3.85 5.20 2.98
C SER A 47 2.73 4.44 3.68
N TRP A 48 1.53 5.02 3.75
CA TRP A 48 0.37 4.32 4.32
C TRP A 48 -0.05 3.11 3.49
N ILE A 49 -0.01 3.21 2.16
CA ILE A 49 -0.33 2.09 1.26
C ILE A 49 0.69 0.96 1.42
N GLU A 50 1.98 1.27 1.33
CA GLU A 50 3.06 0.27 1.43
C GLU A 50 3.10 -0.37 2.82
N GLY A 51 3.02 0.45 3.87
CA GLY A 51 2.98 -0.03 5.25
C GLY A 51 1.72 -0.85 5.55
N GLY A 52 0.56 -0.43 5.03
CA GLY A 52 -0.69 -1.18 5.15
C GLY A 52 -0.60 -2.55 4.51
N ILE A 53 -0.09 -2.64 3.28
CA ILE A 53 0.12 -3.92 2.58
C ILE A 53 1.06 -4.83 3.38
N TYR A 54 2.21 -4.31 3.83
CA TYR A 54 3.15 -5.06 4.63
C TYR A 54 2.50 -5.63 5.90
N ILE A 55 1.73 -4.80 6.61
CA ILE A 55 1.04 -5.22 7.84
C ILE A 55 -0.02 -6.27 7.54
N PHE A 56 -0.82 -6.10 6.48
CA PHE A 56 -1.81 -7.11 6.10
C PHE A 56 -1.15 -8.43 5.68
N LYS A 57 -0.04 -8.40 4.93
CA LYS A 57 0.73 -9.62 4.63
C LYS A 57 1.15 -10.33 5.91
N LYS A 58 1.68 -9.58 6.89
CA LYS A 58 2.07 -10.10 8.20
C LYS A 58 0.89 -10.68 8.98
N MET A 59 -0.29 -10.06 8.92
CA MET A 59 -1.49 -10.60 9.55
C MET A 59 -1.97 -11.91 8.88
N LEU A 60 -1.85 -12.00 7.56
CA LEU A 60 -2.21 -13.20 6.80
C LEU A 60 -1.19 -14.34 6.99
N SER A 61 0.10 -14.01 7.14
CA SER A 61 1.16 -15.00 7.36
C SER A 61 1.19 -15.53 8.80
N ASN A 62 0.81 -14.71 9.79
CA ASN A 62 0.72 -15.12 11.19
C ASN A 62 -0.67 -15.62 11.62
N ALA A 63 -1.52 -15.93 10.63
CA ALA A 63 -2.87 -16.43 10.86
C ALA A 63 -2.92 -17.71 11.69
N GLU A 64 -3.56 -17.65 12.87
CA GLU A 64 -4.02 -18.87 13.53
C GLU A 64 -5.00 -19.59 12.59
N GLY A 65 -4.70 -20.85 12.26
CA GLY A 65 -5.41 -21.63 11.24
C GLY A 65 -4.70 -21.74 9.89
N GLY A 66 -3.59 -21.00 9.67
CA GLY A 66 -2.72 -21.18 8.52
C GLY A 66 -3.39 -20.90 7.18
N LEU A 67 -4.10 -19.76 7.06
CA LEU A 67 -4.74 -19.29 5.82
C LEU A 67 -3.81 -19.41 4.60
N TYR A 68 -2.55 -19.00 4.78
CA TYR A 68 -1.53 -19.06 3.75
C TYR A 68 -1.23 -20.49 3.27
N LYS A 69 -1.48 -21.54 4.07
CA LYS A 69 -1.12 -22.94 3.73
C LYS A 69 -1.92 -23.48 2.55
N LYS A 70 -3.08 -22.90 2.25
CA LYS A 70 -3.90 -23.25 1.08
C LYS A 70 -3.40 -22.60 -0.21
N LEU A 71 -2.52 -21.60 -0.11
CA LEU A 71 -1.99 -20.90 -1.26
C LEU A 71 -0.91 -21.72 -1.97
N PRO A 72 -0.72 -21.50 -3.28
CA PRO A 72 0.48 -21.96 -3.97
C PRO A 72 1.77 -21.47 -3.28
N LEU A 73 2.85 -22.24 -3.37
CA LEU A 73 4.11 -21.99 -2.66
C LEU A 73 4.67 -20.59 -2.95
N GLU A 74 4.61 -20.15 -4.20
CA GLU A 74 5.03 -18.82 -4.64
C GLU A 74 4.25 -17.68 -3.97
N CYS A 75 2.96 -17.88 -3.70
CA CYS A 75 2.12 -16.93 -2.98
C CYS A 75 2.46 -16.91 -1.48
N GLN A 76 2.82 -18.07 -0.92
CA GLN A 76 3.30 -18.16 0.45
C GLN A 76 4.62 -17.39 0.61
N LEU A 77 5.61 -17.66 -0.24
CA LEU A 77 6.89 -16.94 -0.25
C LEU A 77 6.71 -15.42 -0.38
N TYR A 78 5.77 -15.00 -1.23
CA TYR A 78 5.40 -13.59 -1.38
C TYR A 78 4.83 -12.97 -0.08
N LEU A 79 3.99 -13.68 0.67
CA LEU A 79 3.45 -13.19 1.94
C LEU A 79 4.52 -13.09 3.03
N PHE A 80 5.49 -14.00 3.01
CA PHE A 80 6.60 -14.02 3.97
C PHE A 80 7.73 -13.04 3.60
N GLU A 81 7.63 -12.33 2.48
CA GLU A 81 8.70 -11.47 1.95
C GLU A 81 10.03 -12.22 1.74
N TYR A 82 9.95 -13.52 1.45
CA TYR A 82 11.11 -14.38 1.24
C TYR A 82 11.45 -14.52 -0.25
N ASP A 83 12.74 -14.39 -0.53
CA ASP A 83 13.40 -14.95 -1.70
C ASP A 83 14.57 -15.81 -1.23
N TRP A 84 15.13 -16.62 -2.13
CA TRP A 84 16.30 -17.42 -1.81
C TRP A 84 17.27 -17.48 -2.97
N LYS A 85 18.55 -17.64 -2.61
CA LYS A 85 19.64 -17.90 -3.55
C LYS A 85 20.54 -18.98 -2.99
N ILE A 86 21.36 -19.58 -3.85
CA ILE A 86 22.44 -20.46 -3.42
C ILE A 86 23.70 -19.63 -3.27
N GLU A 87 24.33 -19.67 -2.10
CA GLU A 87 25.61 -19.02 -1.82
C GLU A 87 26.55 -20.03 -1.16
N ASN A 88 27.69 -20.31 -1.82
CA ASN A 88 28.65 -21.34 -1.39
C ASN A 88 28.02 -22.74 -1.22
N GLY A 89 27.10 -23.12 -2.10
CA GLY A 89 26.41 -24.41 -2.05
C GLY A 89 25.30 -24.51 -0.99
N LEU A 90 25.03 -23.43 -0.25
CA LEU A 90 23.99 -23.39 0.77
C LEU A 90 22.84 -22.47 0.36
N PRO A 91 21.57 -22.88 0.57
CA PRO A 91 20.43 -21.97 0.45
C PRO A 91 20.55 -20.84 1.47
N LYS A 92 20.43 -19.60 1.01
CA LYS A 92 20.34 -18.41 1.85
C LYS A 92 19.09 -17.61 1.51
N GLU A 93 18.39 -17.18 2.55
CA GLU A 93 17.31 -16.21 2.43
C GLU A 93 17.85 -14.86 1.95
N THR A 94 17.08 -14.21 1.10
CA THR A 94 17.33 -12.85 0.63
C THR A 94 16.03 -12.07 0.60
N LEU A 95 16.13 -10.76 0.79
CA LEU A 95 14.98 -9.88 0.63
C LEU A 95 14.68 -9.68 -0.86
N LYS A 96 13.42 -9.90 -1.24
CA LYS A 96 12.97 -9.64 -2.60
C LYS A 96 12.64 -8.17 -2.80
N LYS A 97 13.29 -7.51 -3.75
CA LYS A 97 12.82 -6.20 -4.22
C LYS A 97 11.79 -6.40 -5.34
N ILE A 98 10.50 -6.25 -5.01
CA ILE A 98 9.41 -6.29 -5.99
C ILE A 98 9.07 -4.85 -6.38
N ALA A 99 8.97 -4.59 -7.68
CA ALA A 99 8.50 -3.29 -8.18
C ALA A 99 7.07 -3.00 -7.67
N THR A 100 6.78 -1.74 -7.33
CA THR A 100 5.59 -1.42 -6.52
C THR A 100 4.27 -1.79 -7.19
N LYS A 101 4.15 -1.57 -8.51
CA LYS A 101 2.95 -1.94 -9.28
C LYS A 101 2.71 -3.45 -9.25
N GLU A 102 3.77 -4.23 -9.44
CA GLU A 102 3.76 -5.68 -9.41
C GLU A 102 3.44 -6.19 -8.01
N ASN A 103 4.01 -5.55 -6.97
CA ASN A 103 3.72 -5.85 -5.58
C ASN A 103 2.25 -5.62 -5.24
N LEU A 104 1.66 -4.50 -5.66
CA LEU A 104 0.24 -4.22 -5.45
C LEU A 104 -0.67 -5.25 -6.13
N LYS A 105 -0.39 -5.58 -7.40
CA LYS A 105 -1.17 -6.59 -8.13
C LYS A 105 -1.06 -7.96 -7.48
N ALA A 106 0.15 -8.36 -7.10
CA ALA A 106 0.40 -9.62 -6.41
C ALA A 106 -0.35 -9.67 -5.07
N TYR A 107 -0.33 -8.59 -4.30
CA TYR A 107 -1.06 -8.48 -3.03
C TYR A 107 -2.55 -8.74 -3.23
N PHE A 108 -3.18 -7.97 -4.11
CA PHE A 108 -4.60 -8.09 -4.40
C PHE A 108 -4.98 -9.48 -4.93
N LYS A 109 -4.13 -10.07 -5.78
CA LYS A 109 -4.33 -11.43 -6.27
C LYS A 109 -4.23 -12.46 -5.15
N VAL A 110 -3.22 -12.38 -4.29
CA VAL A 110 -3.04 -13.31 -3.17
C VAL A 110 -4.22 -13.21 -2.20
N VAL A 111 -4.65 -12.00 -1.85
CA VAL A 111 -5.82 -11.83 -0.97
C VAL A 111 -7.09 -12.43 -1.59
N SER A 112 -7.31 -12.29 -2.90
CA SER A 112 -8.45 -12.92 -3.60
C SER A 112 -8.40 -14.46 -3.66
N LEU A 113 -7.21 -15.06 -3.45
CA LEU A 113 -7.05 -16.51 -3.33
C LEU A 113 -7.30 -17.00 -1.90
N ILE A 114 -7.23 -16.11 -0.90
CA ILE A 114 -7.50 -16.43 0.50
C ILE A 114 -9.00 -16.25 0.80
N PHE A 115 -9.61 -15.19 0.27
CA PHE A 115 -11.00 -14.83 0.53
C PHE A 115 -11.77 -14.79 -0.80
N ASP A 116 -12.58 -15.82 -1.06
CA ASP A 116 -13.32 -15.98 -2.31
C ASP A 116 -14.25 -14.78 -2.59
N GLU A 117 -14.81 -14.19 -1.53
CA GLU A 117 -15.70 -13.02 -1.62
C GLU A 117 -14.97 -11.71 -1.97
N TYR A 118 -13.64 -11.70 -1.95
CA TYR A 118 -12.83 -10.52 -2.25
C TYR A 118 -12.29 -10.58 -3.69
N GLN A 119 -12.90 -9.79 -4.58
CA GLN A 119 -12.46 -9.65 -5.96
C GLN A 119 -12.19 -8.16 -6.28
N PRO A 120 -10.92 -7.72 -6.29
CA PRO A 120 -10.57 -6.34 -6.58
C PRO A 120 -10.71 -6.03 -8.08
N ASP A 121 -11.34 -4.91 -8.41
CA ASP A 121 -11.40 -4.42 -9.79
C ASP A 121 -10.12 -3.63 -10.13
N LEU A 122 -9.13 -4.35 -10.67
CA LEU A 122 -7.85 -3.80 -11.14
C LEU A 122 -7.93 -3.16 -12.55
N LEU A 123 -9.13 -3.01 -13.10
CA LEU A 123 -9.40 -2.22 -14.31
C LEU A 123 -10.17 -0.93 -13.99
N SER A 124 -10.61 -0.77 -12.73
CA SER A 124 -11.36 0.40 -12.28
C SER A 124 -10.57 1.70 -12.42
N LYS A 125 -11.32 2.81 -12.50
CA LYS A 125 -10.74 4.15 -12.40
C LYS A 125 -9.89 4.30 -11.14
N GLY A 126 -10.36 3.83 -9.98
CA GLY A 126 -9.65 3.98 -8.72
C GLY A 126 -8.30 3.28 -8.68
N TRP A 127 -8.18 2.11 -9.31
CA TRP A 127 -6.89 1.45 -9.51
C TRP A 127 -5.93 2.28 -10.36
N ASN A 128 -6.42 2.87 -11.47
CA ASN A 128 -5.61 3.75 -12.31
C ASN A 128 -5.13 5.00 -11.55
N GLU A 129 -5.94 5.55 -10.64
CA GLU A 129 -5.52 6.66 -9.79
C GLU A 129 -4.43 6.26 -8.79
N ILE A 130 -4.45 5.02 -8.28
CA ILE A 130 -3.35 4.50 -7.45
C ILE A 130 -2.05 4.39 -8.26
N LEU A 131 -2.11 3.89 -9.50
CA LEU A 131 -0.93 3.86 -10.36
C LEU A 131 -0.38 5.26 -10.62
N PHE A 132 -1.25 6.24 -10.80
CA PHE A 132 -0.87 7.63 -10.96
C PHE A 132 -0.20 8.22 -9.70
N VAL A 133 -0.70 7.92 -8.50
CA VAL A 133 -0.05 8.32 -7.23
C VAL A 133 1.40 7.84 -7.20
N TYR A 134 1.66 6.60 -7.59
CA TYR A 134 3.03 6.06 -7.61
C TYR A 134 3.90 6.68 -8.70
N GLN A 135 3.33 7.00 -9.86
CA GLN A 135 4.07 7.76 -10.90
C GLN A 135 4.53 9.12 -10.37
N LEU A 136 3.66 9.86 -9.68
CA LEU A 136 4.03 11.13 -9.05
C LEU A 136 5.09 10.93 -7.96
N ARG A 137 4.90 9.95 -7.08
CA ARG A 137 5.86 9.66 -6.01
C ARG A 137 7.24 9.36 -6.57
N ASP A 138 7.33 8.56 -7.63
CA ASP A 138 8.61 8.21 -8.23
C ASP A 138 9.31 9.44 -8.84
N GLY A 139 8.57 10.34 -9.49
CA GLY A 139 9.09 11.63 -9.93
C GLY A 139 9.60 12.48 -8.77
N ILE A 140 8.86 12.55 -7.66
CA ILE A 140 9.25 13.31 -6.46
C ILE A 140 10.50 12.74 -5.78
N MET A 141 10.66 11.42 -5.77
CA MET A 141 11.77 10.73 -5.11
C MET A 141 13.03 10.69 -5.96
N HIS A 142 12.87 10.72 -7.29
CA HIS A 142 13.96 10.65 -8.26
C HIS A 142 13.78 11.71 -9.36
N PRO A 143 13.75 13.01 -9.01
CA PRO A 143 13.46 14.06 -9.97
C PRO A 143 14.58 14.16 -11.01
N LYS A 144 14.18 14.19 -12.28
CA LYS A 144 15.06 14.42 -13.42
C LYS A 144 14.91 15.85 -13.92
N GLU A 145 13.72 16.42 -13.77
CA GLU A 145 13.37 17.77 -14.21
C GLU A 145 12.55 18.51 -13.14
N ILE A 146 12.46 19.83 -13.25
CA ILE A 146 11.64 20.66 -12.33
C ILE A 146 10.17 20.22 -12.35
N ASN A 147 9.66 19.79 -13.51
CA ASN A 147 8.28 19.34 -13.67
C ASN A 147 7.95 18.12 -12.79
N ASP A 148 8.92 17.29 -12.42
CA ASP A 148 8.71 16.16 -11.50
C ASP A 148 8.37 16.62 -10.07
N LEU A 149 8.68 17.88 -9.73
CA LEU A 149 8.41 18.48 -8.43
C LEU A 149 7.22 19.44 -8.44
N THR A 150 6.68 19.75 -9.62
CA THR A 150 5.52 20.63 -9.81
C THR A 150 4.25 19.77 -9.84
N ILE A 151 3.45 19.87 -8.78
CA ILE A 151 2.18 19.14 -8.66
C ILE A 151 1.06 20.15 -8.77
N ASP A 152 0.09 19.90 -9.66
CA ASP A 152 -1.09 20.74 -9.81
C ASP A 152 -2.28 20.22 -8.98
N ILE A 153 -3.32 21.05 -8.87
CA ILE A 153 -4.52 20.71 -8.11
C ILE A 153 -5.26 19.50 -8.68
N GLU A 154 -5.18 19.26 -9.99
CA GLU A 154 -5.84 18.12 -10.62
C GLU A 154 -5.16 16.82 -10.24
N SER A 155 -3.83 16.83 -10.17
CA SER A 155 -3.03 15.72 -9.65
C SER A 155 -3.42 15.37 -8.21
N ILE A 156 -3.63 16.38 -7.35
CA ILE A 156 -4.10 16.16 -5.97
C ILE A 156 -5.49 15.53 -5.94
N LYS A 157 -6.44 15.98 -6.75
CA LYS A 157 -7.79 15.37 -6.83
C LYS A 157 -7.74 13.90 -7.29
N ARG A 158 -6.83 13.59 -8.19
CA ARG A 158 -6.57 12.21 -8.62
C ARG A 158 -5.98 11.37 -7.49
N CYS A 159 -5.01 11.90 -6.75
CA CYS A 159 -4.48 11.24 -5.56
C CYS A 159 -5.58 10.97 -4.51
N GLU A 160 -6.47 11.94 -4.26
CA GLU A 160 -7.62 11.77 -3.37
C GLU A 160 -8.57 10.68 -3.85
N SER A 161 -8.85 10.62 -5.15
CA SER A 161 -9.65 9.55 -5.74
C SER A 161 -9.01 8.16 -5.53
N GLY A 162 -7.68 8.08 -5.68
CA GLY A 162 -6.90 6.89 -5.36
C GLY A 162 -6.98 6.53 -3.86
N ARG A 163 -6.77 7.50 -2.97
CA ARG A 163 -6.86 7.32 -1.50
C ARG A 163 -8.21 6.74 -1.09
N VAL A 164 -9.31 7.28 -1.60
CA VAL A 164 -10.67 6.79 -1.32
C VAL A 164 -10.85 5.36 -1.80
N TRP A 165 -10.36 5.02 -2.99
CA TRP A 165 -10.43 3.65 -3.50
C TRP A 165 -9.63 2.68 -2.62
N MET A 166 -8.37 3.00 -2.31
CA MET A 166 -7.53 2.12 -1.48
C MET A 166 -8.08 1.95 -0.07
N LYS A 167 -8.64 3.01 0.53
CA LYS A 167 -9.29 2.92 1.85
C LYS A 167 -10.44 1.92 1.84
N LYS A 168 -11.25 1.91 0.77
CA LYS A 168 -12.33 0.92 0.59
C LYS A 168 -11.78 -0.49 0.45
N GLU A 169 -10.71 -0.67 -0.32
CA GLU A 169 -10.07 -1.98 -0.46
C GLU A 169 -9.49 -2.49 0.86
N PHE A 170 -8.72 -1.67 1.58
CA PHE A 170 -8.21 -2.03 2.91
C PHE A 170 -9.33 -2.34 3.90
N PHE A 171 -10.46 -1.62 3.84
CA PHE A 171 -11.63 -1.94 4.66
C PHE A 171 -12.20 -3.32 4.32
N LYS A 172 -12.42 -3.62 3.03
CA LYS A 172 -12.91 -4.95 2.59
C LYS A 172 -12.00 -6.07 3.07
N ILE A 173 -10.69 -5.90 2.90
CA ILE A 173 -9.68 -6.89 3.30
C ILE A 173 -9.68 -7.08 4.81
N ARG A 174 -9.66 -5.98 5.58
CA ARG A 174 -9.76 -6.05 7.03
C ARG A 174 -11.04 -6.75 7.48
N SER A 175 -12.18 -6.47 6.87
CA SER A 175 -13.44 -7.13 7.18
C SER A 175 -13.39 -8.64 6.89
N ALA A 176 -12.80 -9.06 5.77
CA ALA A 176 -12.62 -10.47 5.44
C ALA A 176 -11.72 -11.18 6.47
N ILE A 177 -10.62 -10.53 6.86
CA ILE A 177 -9.72 -10.98 7.91
C ILE A 177 -10.46 -11.12 9.26
N SER A 178 -11.19 -10.09 9.70
CA SER A 178 -11.91 -10.10 10.97
C SER A 178 -12.95 -11.22 11.05
N LYS A 179 -13.72 -11.44 9.96
CA LYS A 179 -14.68 -12.54 9.87
C LYS A 179 -14.00 -13.90 10.05
N TYR A 180 -12.81 -14.07 9.48
CA TYR A 180 -12.09 -15.33 9.57
C TYR A 180 -11.58 -15.63 10.99
N TYR A 181 -11.13 -14.60 11.73
CA TYR A 181 -10.60 -14.78 13.08
C TYR A 181 -11.62 -14.64 14.21
N ASN A 182 -12.90 -14.39 13.92
CA ASN A 182 -13.89 -13.97 14.93
C ASN A 182 -13.42 -12.76 15.75
N LEU A 183 -12.58 -11.90 15.17
CA LEU A 183 -12.15 -10.65 15.79
C LEU A 183 -13.31 -9.66 15.66
N VAL A 184 -14.08 -9.51 16.74
CA VAL A 184 -15.16 -8.53 16.90
C VAL A 184 -14.64 -7.11 16.67
#